data_AF-K4GSJ6-F1
#
_entry.id   AF-K4GSJ6-F1
#
_cell.length_a   1.000
_cell.length_b   1.000
_cell.length_c   1.000
_cell.angle_alpha   90.00
_cell.angle_beta   90.00
_cell.angle_gamma   90.00
#
_symmetry.space_group_name_H-M   'P 1'
#
loop_
_entity.id
_entity.type
_entity.pdbx_description
1 polymer ?
#
loop_
_entity_poly.entity_id
_entity_poly.type
_entity_poly.pdbx_seq_one_letter_code
_entity_poly.pdbx_strand_id
1 'polypeptide(L)'
;RCPVMHESSSECPVIQADNERIINPLNNMPVLAASKQPGQKLDLPVDRTISSIPKSPDSNEFWEYPSPQQMYNAMVRKGKIGNSGEVAEDAVESMVQVHNFLNEGCWQEVLEWEKPHTDESHVQPKLLKFMGKPGVLSPRAR
;
A
#
# COMPACT_ATOMS: atom_id res chain seq x y z
N ARG A 1 16.38 -29.89 -21.75
CA ARG A 1 15.67 -30.29 -20.51
C ARG A 1 16.59 -29.90 -19.35
N CYS A 2 16.27 -28.83 -18.63
CA CYS A 2 17.02 -28.38 -17.46
C CYS A 2 16.04 -28.45 -16.27
N PRO A 3 16.35 -29.18 -15.19
CA PRO A 3 15.48 -29.24 -14.03
C PRO A 3 15.85 -28.10 -13.09
N VAL A 4 15.00 -27.08 -13.01
CA VAL A 4 15.05 -26.10 -11.91
C VAL A 4 13.73 -26.24 -11.17
N MET A 5 13.79 -26.85 -9.98
CA MET A 5 12.69 -26.88 -9.04
C MET A 5 12.45 -25.44 -8.56
N HIS A 6 11.30 -24.87 -8.94
CA HIS A 6 10.77 -23.68 -8.29
C HIS A 6 9.96 -24.13 -7.07
N GLU A 7 10.62 -24.25 -5.92
CA GLU A 7 9.94 -24.19 -4.63
C GLU A 7 10.53 -23.04 -3.84
N SER A 8 9.98 -21.85 -4.08
CA SER A 8 9.89 -20.83 -3.05
C SER A 8 8.53 -20.18 -3.21
N SER A 9 7.54 -20.73 -2.51
CA SER A 9 6.32 -19.99 -2.21
C SER A 9 6.75 -18.70 -1.52
N SER A 10 6.77 -17.59 -2.26
CA SER A 10 6.74 -16.25 -1.66
C SER A 10 5.33 -16.04 -1.12
N GLU A 11 4.97 -16.83 -0.10
CA GLU A 11 3.79 -16.58 0.72
C GLU A 11 4.09 -15.30 1.49
N CYS A 12 3.36 -14.23 1.16
CA CYS A 12 3.22 -13.10 2.05
C CYS A 12 2.71 -13.66 3.38
N PRO A 13 3.45 -13.56 4.50
CA PRO A 13 3.02 -14.14 5.77
C PRO A 13 1.81 -13.34 6.27
N VAL A 14 0.61 -13.86 6.02
CA VAL A 14 -0.60 -13.42 6.71
C VAL A 14 -0.56 -14.08 8.08
N ILE A 15 0.13 -13.45 9.03
CA ILE A 15 0.12 -13.88 10.43
C ILE A 15 -1.33 -13.75 10.92
N GLN A 16 -2.00 -14.90 11.03
CA GLN A 16 -3.26 -15.05 11.74
C GLN A 16 -2.98 -14.79 13.22
N ALA A 17 -3.28 -13.58 13.66
CA ALA A 17 -3.29 -13.21 15.07
C ALA A 17 -4.72 -12.76 15.41
N ASP A 18 -5.50 -13.74 15.84
CA ASP A 18 -6.49 -13.69 16.93
C ASP A 18 -6.62 -12.37 17.70
N ASN A 19 -7.50 -11.51 17.19
CA ASN A 19 -8.32 -10.55 17.95
C ASN A 19 -9.10 -9.78 16.90
N GLU A 20 -10.43 -9.96 16.81
CA GLU A 20 -11.39 -9.25 15.96
C GLU A 20 -10.83 -7.98 15.29
N ARG A 21 -10.02 -8.16 14.24
CA ARG A 21 -9.40 -7.03 13.56
C ARG A 21 -10.49 -6.50 12.67
N ILE A 22 -10.98 -5.30 12.97
CA ILE A 22 -11.74 -4.50 12.02
C ILE A 22 -10.79 -4.25 10.84
N ILE A 23 -10.78 -5.18 9.89
CA ILE A 23 -10.05 -5.09 8.64
C ILE A 23 -10.94 -4.25 7.73
N ASN A 24 -10.38 -3.16 7.20
CA ASN A 24 -11.11 -2.34 6.26
C ASN A 24 -11.36 -3.15 4.97
N PRO A 25 -12.61 -3.41 4.57
CA PRO A 25 -12.94 -4.25 3.41
C PRO A 25 -12.55 -3.61 2.08
N LEU A 26 -12.26 -2.31 2.06
CA LEU A 26 -11.88 -1.57 0.85
C LEU A 26 -10.38 -1.67 0.54
N ASN A 27 -9.52 -2.04 1.50
CA ASN A 27 -8.08 -2.16 1.24
C ASN A 27 -7.41 -3.31 1.99
N ASN A 28 -8.18 -4.14 2.70
CA ASN A 28 -7.71 -5.23 3.54
C ASN A 28 -6.63 -4.82 4.56
N MET A 29 -6.62 -3.55 4.97
CA MET A 29 -5.68 -3.05 5.96
C MET A 29 -6.29 -3.16 7.36
N PRO A 30 -5.54 -3.66 8.36
CA PRO A 30 -5.90 -3.53 9.76
C PRO A 30 -5.71 -2.08 10.22
N VAL A 31 -6.25 -1.75 11.38
CA VAL A 31 -5.95 -0.48 12.06
C VAL A 31 -4.44 -0.40 12.36
N LEU A 32 -3.77 0.63 11.82
CA LEU A 32 -2.34 0.83 11.98
C LEU A 32 -2.04 1.76 13.16
N ALA A 33 -1.39 1.22 14.19
CA ALA A 33 -0.85 2.03 15.29
C ALA A 33 0.20 3.03 14.76
N ALA A 34 0.10 4.28 15.19
CA ALA A 34 1.06 5.36 14.92
C ALA A 34 1.97 5.67 16.13
N SER A 35 1.94 4.84 17.18
CA SER A 35 2.87 4.98 18.29
C SER A 35 4.27 4.48 17.91
N LYS A 36 5.29 5.16 18.47
CA LYS A 36 6.70 4.80 18.36
C LYS A 36 6.95 3.38 18.89
N GLN A 37 7.76 2.57 18.21
CA GLN A 37 8.11 1.23 18.71
C GLN A 37 9.16 1.29 19.82
N PRO A 38 9.17 0.30 20.74
CA PRO A 38 10.29 0.13 21.66
C PRO A 38 11.62 0.02 20.91
N GLY A 39 12.60 0.83 21.31
CA GLY A 39 13.96 0.81 20.72
C GLY A 39 14.12 1.61 19.42
N GLN A 40 13.04 2.19 18.87
CA GLN A 40 13.14 3.14 17.76
C GLN A 40 13.90 4.39 18.21
N LYS A 41 14.86 4.84 17.41
CA LYS A 41 15.70 5.99 17.76
C LYS A 41 15.07 7.28 17.28
N LEU A 42 14.69 7.33 16.00
CA LEU A 42 14.17 8.54 15.37
C LEU A 42 12.70 8.80 15.72
N ASP A 43 12.32 10.07 15.86
CA ASP A 43 10.93 10.49 15.94
C ASP A 43 10.40 10.70 14.52
N LEU A 44 9.65 9.72 14.01
CA LEU A 44 9.08 9.76 12.67
C LEU A 44 7.74 10.49 12.66
N PRO A 45 7.41 11.24 11.58
CA PRO A 45 6.12 11.88 11.45
C PRO A 45 4.97 10.87 11.58
N VAL A 46 3.92 11.29 12.30
CA VAL A 46 2.71 10.49 12.54
C VAL A 46 1.56 10.91 11.63
N ASP A 47 1.65 12.08 11.01
CA ASP A 47 0.63 12.62 10.12
C ASP A 47 0.53 11.83 8.83
N ARG A 48 -0.71 11.64 8.39
CA ARG A 48 -1.05 10.94 7.14
C ARG A 48 -1.21 11.95 6.02
N THR A 49 -0.97 11.49 4.80
CA THR A 49 -1.11 12.33 3.59
C THR A 49 -2.37 11.92 2.83
N ILE A 50 -3.22 12.88 2.50
CA ILE A 50 -4.39 12.70 1.64
C ILE A 50 -3.91 12.61 0.19
N SER A 51 -4.37 11.61 -0.55
CA SER A 51 -4.04 11.39 -1.96
C SER A 51 -4.92 12.23 -2.90
N SER A 52 -4.60 12.24 -4.19
CA SER A 52 -5.51 12.76 -5.23
C SER A 52 -6.53 11.71 -5.72
N ILE A 53 -6.46 10.48 -5.19
CA ILE A 53 -7.26 9.34 -5.64
C ILE A 53 -8.62 9.34 -4.92
N PRO A 54 -9.74 9.56 -5.62
CA PRO A 54 -11.06 9.57 -5.00
C PRO A 54 -11.55 8.16 -4.65
N LYS A 55 -12.20 8.04 -3.49
CA LYS A 55 -12.88 6.81 -3.04
C LYS A 55 -14.26 6.66 -3.68
N SER A 56 -14.68 5.42 -3.93
CA SER A 56 -16.03 5.04 -4.38
C SER A 56 -16.72 4.18 -3.31
N PRO A 57 -18.06 4.11 -3.20
CA PRO A 57 -19.08 4.72 -4.09
C PRO A 57 -19.59 6.11 -3.66
N ASP A 58 -19.84 6.36 -2.37
CA ASP A 58 -20.70 7.47 -1.93
C ASP A 58 -19.97 8.57 -1.13
N SER A 59 -18.66 8.71 -1.30
CA SER A 59 -17.90 9.80 -0.68
C SER A 59 -17.21 10.70 -1.70
N ASN A 60 -17.10 11.98 -1.35
CA ASN A 60 -16.17 12.93 -1.97
C ASN A 60 -14.82 12.92 -1.26
N GLU A 61 -14.50 11.81 -0.58
CA GLU A 61 -13.25 11.63 0.13
C GLU A 61 -12.18 11.01 -0.77
N PHE A 62 -10.94 11.27 -0.39
CA PHE A 62 -9.76 10.72 -1.04
C PHE A 62 -9.14 9.63 -0.18
N TRP A 63 -8.36 8.75 -0.81
CA TRP A 63 -7.53 7.78 -0.11
C TRP A 63 -6.47 8.49 0.74
N GLU A 64 -6.02 7.83 1.80
CA GLU A 64 -5.01 8.39 2.71
C GLU A 64 -3.87 7.40 2.84
N TYR A 65 -2.65 7.89 2.59
CA TYR A 65 -1.45 7.12 2.75
C TYR A 65 -1.10 6.92 4.23
N PRO A 66 -0.43 5.81 4.60
CA PRO A 66 0.13 5.65 5.94
C PRO A 66 1.21 6.70 6.22
N SER A 67 1.33 7.10 7.48
CA SER A 67 2.42 7.98 7.91
C SER A 67 3.78 7.26 7.93
N PRO A 68 4.91 7.98 7.94
CA PRO A 68 6.24 7.40 8.16
C PRO A 68 6.31 6.48 9.38
N GLN A 69 5.71 6.87 10.51
CA GLN A 69 5.66 6.03 11.70
C GLN A 69 4.85 4.73 11.50
N GLN A 70 3.73 4.80 10.76
CA GLN A 70 2.94 3.61 10.44
C GLN A 70 3.69 2.67 9.47
N MET A 71 4.43 3.22 8.49
CA MET A 71 5.29 2.45 7.59
C MET A 71 6.45 1.80 8.34
N TYR A 72 7.10 2.51 9.25
CA TYR A 72 8.12 1.96 10.15
C TYR A 72 7.58 0.76 10.93
N ASN A 73 6.42 0.93 11.58
CA ASN A 73 5.77 -0.13 12.35
C ASN A 73 5.46 -1.36 11.48
N ALA A 74 5.05 -1.15 10.22
CA ALA A 74 4.84 -2.24 9.29
C ALA A 74 6.15 -2.97 8.90
N MET A 75 7.24 -2.22 8.68
CA MET A 75 8.55 -2.80 8.35
C MET A 75 9.17 -3.58 9.51
N VAL A 76 9.02 -3.10 10.75
CA VAL A 76 9.41 -3.85 11.95
C VAL A 76 8.65 -5.18 12.05
N ARG A 77 7.32 -5.18 11.83
CA ARG A 77 6.52 -6.42 11.82
C ARG A 77 6.95 -7.40 10.74
N LYS A 78 7.44 -6.89 9.60
CA LYS A 78 8.01 -7.69 8.51
C LYS A 78 9.47 -8.10 8.75
N GLY A 79 10.06 -7.69 9.88
CA GLY A 79 11.45 -7.97 10.24
C GLY A 79 12.49 -7.24 9.38
N LYS A 80 12.10 -6.21 8.62
CA LYS A 80 12.97 -5.44 7.70
C LYS A 80 13.79 -4.37 8.41
N ILE A 81 13.26 -3.84 9.50
CA ILE A 81 13.98 -2.99 10.45
C ILE A 81 14.21 -3.81 11.72
N GLY A 82 15.41 -3.70 12.31
CA GLY A 82 15.81 -4.49 13.47
C GLY A 82 16.63 -5.71 13.05
N ASN A 83 16.09 -6.91 13.24
CA ASN A 83 16.83 -8.19 13.17
C ASN A 83 17.58 -8.41 11.84
N SER A 84 17.00 -8.02 10.70
CA SER A 84 17.70 -8.15 9.40
C SER A 84 18.57 -6.95 9.06
N GLY A 85 18.30 -5.77 9.65
CA GLY A 85 18.98 -4.52 9.32
C GLY A 85 18.86 -4.08 7.85
N GLU A 86 17.94 -4.67 7.07
CA GLU A 86 17.80 -4.40 5.62
C GLU A 86 17.42 -2.96 5.33
N VAL A 87 16.67 -2.33 6.23
CA VAL A 87 16.17 -0.97 6.10
C VAL A 87 16.67 -0.14 7.28
N ALA A 88 17.29 1.00 6.99
CA ALA A 88 17.69 1.99 7.98
C ALA A 88 16.49 2.86 8.41
N GLU A 89 16.45 3.29 9.69
CA GLU A 89 15.34 4.09 10.23
C GLU A 89 15.19 5.45 9.52
N ASP A 90 16.29 6.06 9.12
CA ASP A 90 16.34 7.36 8.44
C ASP A 90 15.85 7.30 6.97
N ALA A 91 15.84 6.11 6.37
CA ALA A 91 15.33 5.92 5.02
C ALA A 91 13.79 5.89 4.96
N VAL A 92 13.09 5.69 6.09
CA VAL A 92 11.64 5.44 6.13
C VAL A 92 10.81 6.58 5.55
N GLU A 93 11.14 7.82 5.89
CA GLU A 93 10.40 8.98 5.39
C GLU A 93 10.53 9.10 3.86
N SER A 94 11.75 9.01 3.33
CA SER A 94 12.01 9.01 1.89
C SER A 94 11.30 7.87 1.17
N MET A 95 11.27 6.68 1.76
CA MET A 95 10.50 5.56 1.20
C MET A 95 9.01 5.89 1.11
N VAL A 96 8.39 6.44 2.15
CA VAL A 96 6.98 6.84 2.09
C VAL A 96 6.74 7.86 0.98
N GLN A 97 7.59 8.87 0.86
CA GLN A 97 7.49 9.88 -0.20
C GLN A 97 7.56 9.24 -1.60
N VAL A 98 8.50 8.33 -1.83
CA VAL A 98 8.65 7.62 -3.10
C VAL A 98 7.42 6.76 -3.41
N HIS A 99 6.88 6.02 -2.44
CA HIS A 99 5.68 5.21 -2.64
C HIS A 99 4.46 6.07 -2.96
N ASN A 100 4.27 7.19 -2.25
CA ASN A 100 3.18 8.11 -2.53
C ASN A 100 3.31 8.70 -3.94
N PHE A 101 4.51 9.14 -4.32
CA PHE A 101 4.78 9.63 -5.68
C PHE A 101 4.44 8.58 -6.75
N LEU A 102 4.89 7.33 -6.58
CA LEU A 102 4.59 6.25 -7.52
C LEU A 102 3.10 5.93 -7.58
N ASN A 103 2.39 5.96 -6.46
CA ASN A 103 0.95 5.73 -6.42
C ASN A 103 0.18 6.84 -7.15
N GLU A 104 0.56 8.09 -6.97
CA GLU A 104 -0.02 9.24 -7.67
C GLU A 104 0.26 9.17 -9.18
N GLY A 105 1.50 8.85 -9.57
CA GLY A 105 1.85 8.65 -10.99
C GLY A 105 1.07 7.50 -11.63
N CYS A 106 0.91 6.38 -10.93
CA CYS A 106 0.08 5.26 -11.37
C CYS A 106 -1.38 5.67 -11.55
N TRP A 107 -1.91 6.49 -10.63
CA TRP A 107 -3.27 7.01 -10.75
C TRP A 107 -3.44 7.90 -11.99
N GLN A 108 -2.45 8.75 -12.31
CA GLN A 108 -2.49 9.53 -13.55
C GLN A 108 -2.53 8.64 -14.79
N GLU A 109 -1.74 7.57 -14.85
CA GLU A 109 -1.81 6.62 -15.98
C GLU A 109 -3.19 5.95 -16.08
N VAL A 110 -3.85 5.66 -14.95
CA VAL A 110 -5.23 5.15 -14.96
C VAL A 110 -6.20 6.18 -15.53
N LEU A 111 -6.08 7.45 -15.13
CA LEU A 111 -6.93 8.52 -15.66
C LEU A 111 -6.72 8.72 -17.18
N GLU A 112 -5.48 8.66 -17.66
CA GLU A 112 -5.17 8.73 -19.08
C GLU A 112 -5.76 7.55 -19.85
N TRP A 113 -5.65 6.34 -19.30
CA TRP A 113 -6.22 5.14 -19.90
C TRP A 113 -7.75 5.18 -19.97
N GLU A 114 -8.41 5.67 -18.91
CA GLU A 114 -9.86 5.76 -18.81
C GLU A 114 -10.45 6.96 -19.56
N LYS A 115 -9.62 7.90 -20.00
CA LYS A 115 -10.06 9.16 -20.64
C LYS A 115 -11.11 8.98 -21.74
N PRO A 116 -10.97 8.05 -22.72
CA PRO A 116 -12.00 7.86 -23.74
C PRO A 116 -13.37 7.48 -23.18
N HIS A 117 -13.41 6.65 -22.13
CA HIS A 117 -14.66 6.25 -21.46
C HIS A 117 -15.26 7.40 -20.65
N THR A 118 -14.41 8.18 -20.00
CA THR A 118 -14.84 9.40 -19.31
C THR A 118 -15.42 10.43 -20.27
N ASP A 119 -14.81 10.64 -21.44
CA ASP A 119 -15.29 11.59 -22.44
C ASP A 119 -16.66 11.15 -23.02
N GLU A 120 -16.92 9.85 -23.15
CA GLU A 120 -18.21 9.30 -23.60
C GLU A 120 -19.29 9.35 -22.49
N SER A 121 -18.96 8.83 -21.30
CA SER A 121 -19.92 8.66 -20.19
C SER A 121 -20.13 9.92 -19.35
N HIS A 122 -19.20 10.87 -19.42
CA HIS A 122 -19.13 12.06 -18.57
C HIS A 122 -18.99 11.73 -17.06
N VAL A 123 -18.43 10.54 -16.74
CA VAL A 123 -18.19 10.09 -15.37
C VAL A 123 -16.69 10.02 -15.10
N GLN A 124 -16.27 10.65 -13.99
CA GLN A 124 -14.88 10.61 -13.54
C GLN A 124 -14.57 9.28 -12.84
N PRO A 125 -13.42 8.64 -13.14
CA PRO A 125 -13.03 7.40 -12.48
C PRO A 125 -12.83 7.59 -10.98
N LYS A 126 -13.23 6.58 -10.20
CA LYS A 126 -12.99 6.50 -8.76
C LYS A 126 -12.46 5.12 -8.37
N LEU A 127 -11.61 5.05 -7.36
CA LEU A 127 -11.05 3.78 -6.92
C LEU A 127 -11.96 3.14 -5.86
N LEU A 128 -12.57 2.01 -6.23
CA LEU A 128 -13.49 1.25 -5.39
C LEU A 128 -12.78 0.58 -4.20
N LYS A 129 -11.69 -0.16 -4.48
CA LYS A 129 -10.95 -0.90 -3.46
C LYS A 129 -9.56 -1.29 -3.94
N PHE A 130 -8.63 -1.43 -2.99
CA PHE A 130 -7.36 -2.12 -3.22
C PHE A 130 -7.56 -3.63 -3.03
N MET A 131 -7.06 -4.41 -3.99
CA MET A 131 -7.12 -5.87 -3.94
C MET A 131 -5.86 -6.44 -4.59
N GLY A 132 -5.09 -7.21 -3.83
CA GLY A 132 -4.03 -8.04 -4.39
C GLY A 132 -4.65 -9.17 -5.22
N LYS A 133 -4.23 -9.29 -6.47
CA LYS A 133 -4.56 -10.43 -7.33
C LYS A 133 -3.29 -11.16 -7.78
N PRO A 134 -2.51 -11.73 -6.84
CA PRO A 134 -1.31 -12.47 -7.20
C PRO A 134 -1.67 -13.61 -8.17
N GLY A 135 -0.93 -13.70 -9.28
CA GLY A 135 -1.15 -14.71 -10.32
C GLY A 135 -2.13 -14.31 -11.44
N VAL A 136 -2.80 -13.17 -11.34
CA VAL A 136 -3.65 -12.65 -12.42
C VAL A 136 -2.89 -11.59 -13.21
N LEU A 137 -2.75 -11.80 -14.52
CA LEU A 137 -2.12 -10.81 -15.41
C LEU A 137 -2.95 -9.52 -15.44
N SER A 138 -2.28 -8.38 -15.40
CA SER A 138 -2.92 -7.08 -15.55
C SER A 138 -3.50 -6.93 -16.97
N PRO A 139 -4.48 -6.05 -17.21
CA PRO A 139 -5.00 -5.78 -18.55
C PRO A 139 -3.91 -5.45 -19.57
N ARG A 140 -2.87 -4.70 -19.17
CA ARG A 140 -1.73 -4.32 -20.01
C ARG A 140 -0.76 -5.48 -20.30
N ALA A 141 -0.76 -6.52 -19.47
CA ALA A 141 0.10 -7.70 -19.62
C ALA A 141 -0.59 -8.87 -20.34
N ARG A 142 -1.83 -8.69 -20.80
CA ARG A 142 -2.57 -9.65 -21.62
C ARG A 142 -2.38 -9.40 -23.11
#